data_AF-A0A1H1ZI95-F1
#
_entry.id   AF-A0A1H1ZI95-F1
#
_cell.length_a   1.000
_cell.length_b   1.000
_cell.length_c   1.000
_cell.angle_alpha   90.00
_cell.angle_beta   90.00
_cell.angle_gamma   90.00
#
_symmetry.space_group_name_H-M   'P 1'
#
loop_
_entity.id
_entity.type
_entity.pdbx_description
1 polymer ?
#
loop_
_entity_poly.entity_id
_entity_poly.type
_entity_poly.pdbx_seq_one_letter_code
_entity_poly.pdbx_strand_id
1 'polypeptide(L)'
;MRESQTAVLERGAILHDQLATEPFEVAWADQARWFVQFLTPDDAEVTITVQVSPDGLTWVDHEITPRVVVADGMTTVPVSDLGHWIRLVLRRTGGSNPPLTRIYLTLKE
;
A
#
# COMPACT_ATOMS: atom_id res chain seq x y z
N MET A 1 -6.44 19.42 -18.59
CA MET A 1 -7.40 18.59 -17.84
C MET A 1 -6.52 17.72 -16.95
N ARG A 2 -6.74 17.66 -15.64
CA ARG A 2 -5.91 16.86 -14.74
C ARG A 2 -6.37 15.41 -14.79
N GLU A 3 -5.46 14.48 -15.02
CA GLU A 3 -5.78 13.05 -15.06
C GLU A 3 -5.86 12.44 -13.66
N SER A 4 -6.76 11.47 -13.48
CA SER A 4 -6.85 10.70 -12.23
C SER A 4 -7.24 9.26 -12.50
N GLN A 5 -6.61 8.33 -11.79
CA GLN A 5 -6.88 6.89 -11.90
C GLN A 5 -7.07 6.28 -10.52
N THR A 6 -7.93 5.26 -10.42
CA THR A 6 -8.01 4.39 -9.24
C THR A 6 -7.84 2.94 -9.67
N ALA A 7 -6.91 2.24 -9.04
CA ALA A 7 -6.65 0.82 -9.24
C ALA A 7 -6.95 0.04 -7.95
N VAL A 8 -7.44 -1.19 -8.10
CA VAL A 8 -7.60 -2.14 -6.99
C VAL A 8 -6.47 -3.14 -7.10
N LEU A 9 -5.53 -3.09 -6.16
CA LEU A 9 -4.32 -3.93 -6.18
C LEU A 9 -4.60 -5.26 -5.50
N GLU A 10 -5.35 -5.23 -4.39
CA GLU A 10 -5.72 -6.44 -3.65
C GLU A 10 -7.20 -6.46 -3.38
N ARG A 11 -7.84 -7.63 -3.54
CA ARG A 11 -9.30 -7.82 -3.46
C ARG A 11 -9.72 -8.79 -2.36
N GLY A 12 -9.13 -8.69 -1.18
CA GLY A 12 -9.34 -9.64 -0.08
C GLY A 12 -8.21 -10.66 0.01
N ALA A 13 -6.97 -10.17 0.04
CA ALA A 13 -5.80 -10.98 0.28
C ALA A 13 -5.64 -11.23 1.79
N ILE A 14 -5.27 -12.45 2.18
CA ILE A 14 -4.97 -12.78 3.57
C ILE A 14 -3.53 -12.35 3.87
N LEU A 15 -3.35 -11.45 4.83
CA LEU A 15 -2.03 -11.02 5.28
C LEU A 15 -1.48 -12.00 6.32
N HIS A 16 -0.75 -13.02 5.86
CA HIS A 16 -0.11 -14.00 6.76
C HIS A 16 1.05 -13.38 7.55
N ASP A 17 2.16 -13.11 6.90
CA ASP A 17 3.33 -12.46 7.52
C ASP A 17 3.64 -11.16 6.79
N GLN A 18 3.69 -11.24 5.46
CA GLN A 18 3.93 -10.12 4.58
C GLN A 18 3.08 -10.24 3.31
N LEU A 19 2.62 -9.11 2.81
CA LEU A 19 1.96 -8.97 1.52
C LEU A 19 2.61 -7.80 0.79
N ALA A 20 3.13 -8.03 -0.42
CA ALA A 20 3.55 -6.97 -1.32
C ALA A 20 2.57 -6.94 -2.49
N THR A 21 2.04 -5.77 -2.82
CA THR A 21 1.18 -5.62 -4.00
C THR A 21 1.98 -5.83 -5.27
N GLU A 22 1.28 -6.14 -6.35
CA GLU A 22 1.86 -6.02 -7.69
C GLU A 22 2.41 -4.60 -7.93
N PRO A 23 3.54 -4.47 -8.65
CA PRO A 23 4.09 -3.18 -9.06
C PRO A 23 3.10 -2.38 -9.89
N PHE A 24 3.04 -1.06 -9.68
CA PHE A 24 2.21 -0.16 -10.48
C PHE A 24 3.05 0.99 -11.06
N GLU A 25 2.94 1.20 -12.36
CA GLU A 25 3.64 2.28 -13.06
C GLU A 25 2.93 3.62 -12.86
N VAL A 26 3.70 4.62 -12.41
CA VAL A 26 3.18 5.93 -11.98
C VAL A 26 4.03 7.10 -12.46
N ALA A 27 4.90 6.89 -13.45
CA ALA A 27 5.79 7.92 -14.00
C ALA A 27 5.06 9.19 -14.50
N TRP A 28 3.76 9.10 -14.74
CA TRP A 28 2.90 10.19 -15.19
C TRP A 28 2.21 10.95 -14.03
N ALA A 29 2.21 10.41 -12.80
CA ALA A 29 1.43 10.94 -11.69
C ALA A 29 2.28 11.78 -10.73
N ASP A 30 1.73 12.91 -10.27
CA ASP A 30 2.39 13.79 -9.30
C ASP A 30 2.16 13.33 -7.85
N GLN A 31 1.03 12.67 -7.60
CA GLN A 31 0.62 12.25 -6.26
C GLN A 31 -0.14 10.93 -6.27
N ALA A 32 0.09 10.15 -5.23
CA ALA A 32 -0.60 8.91 -4.96
C ALA A 32 -1.26 8.93 -3.56
N ARG A 33 -2.30 8.12 -3.41
CA ARG A 33 -2.83 7.75 -2.10
C ARG A 33 -3.20 6.28 -2.09
N TRP A 34 -2.62 5.56 -1.15
CA TRP A 34 -3.01 4.21 -0.81
C TRP A 34 -4.18 4.22 0.15
N PHE A 35 -5.14 3.34 -0.07
CA PHE A 35 -6.19 2.98 0.89
C PHE A 35 -6.03 1.51 1.23
N VAL A 36 -5.83 1.22 2.51
CA VAL A 36 -5.74 -0.14 3.03
C VAL A 36 -6.95 -0.37 3.92
N GLN A 37 -7.77 -1.34 3.56
CA GLN A 37 -8.97 -1.73 4.29
C GLN A 37 -8.79 -3.13 4.86
N PHE A 38 -8.96 -3.26 6.17
CA PHE A 38 -9.08 -4.55 6.84
C PHE A 38 -10.56 -4.93 6.86
N LEU A 39 -10.91 -6.01 6.16
CA LEU A 39 -12.31 -6.40 5.90
C LEU A 39 -12.98 -7.06 7.10
N THR A 40 -12.19 -7.51 8.08
CA THR A 40 -12.68 -8.04 9.35
C THR A 40 -11.80 -7.46 10.45
N PRO A 41 -12.37 -6.81 11.48
CA PRO A 41 -11.59 -6.29 12.60
C PRO A 41 -10.77 -7.40 13.26
N ASP A 42 -9.50 -7.13 13.51
CA ASP A 42 -8.56 -8.03 14.17
C ASP A 42 -7.56 -7.22 15.03
N ASP A 43 -6.92 -7.86 16.01
CA ASP A 43 -5.94 -7.23 16.89
C ASP A 43 -4.52 -7.21 16.29
N ALA A 44 -4.34 -7.72 15.07
CA ALA A 44 -3.08 -7.69 14.35
C ALA A 44 -2.53 -6.28 14.19
N GLU A 45 -1.27 -6.11 14.61
CA GLU A 45 -0.49 -4.92 14.30
C GLU A 45 0.14 -5.09 12.92
N VAL A 46 -0.01 -4.08 12.07
CA VAL A 46 0.47 -4.08 10.69
C VAL A 46 1.31 -2.85 10.42
N THR A 47 2.53 -3.07 9.95
CA THR A 47 3.40 -2.04 9.39
C THR A 47 3.15 -1.91 7.89
N ILE A 48 2.85 -0.70 7.42
CA ILE A 48 2.61 -0.35 6.03
C ILE A 48 3.79 0.48 5.53
N THR A 49 4.47 -0.02 4.50
CA THR A 49 5.63 0.62 3.88
C THR A 49 5.38 0.80 2.40
N VAL A 50 5.61 2.02 1.89
CA VAL A 50 5.59 2.29 0.45
C VAL A 50 6.99 2.04 -0.08
N GLN A 51 7.09 1.35 -1.20
CA GLN A 51 8.36 1.13 -1.90
C GLN A 51 8.30 1.73 -3.30
N VAL A 52 9.44 2.23 -3.74
CA VAL A 52 9.62 2.80 -5.07
C VAL A 52 10.71 2.09 -5.83
N SER A 53 10.63 2.18 -7.16
CA SER A 53 11.60 1.57 -8.06
C SER A 53 11.70 2.36 -9.37
N PRO A 54 12.91 2.49 -9.96
CA PRO A 54 13.07 3.05 -11.29
C PRO A 54 12.66 2.07 -12.41
N ASP A 55 12.69 0.76 -12.14
CA ASP A 55 12.57 -0.31 -13.15
C ASP A 55 11.49 -1.36 -12.83
N GLY A 56 10.86 -1.28 -11.66
CA GLY A 56 9.87 -2.27 -11.18
C GLY A 56 10.50 -3.59 -10.69
N LEU A 57 11.83 -3.70 -10.69
CA LEU A 57 12.58 -4.90 -10.33
C LEU A 57 13.35 -4.72 -9.02
N THR A 58 14.04 -3.58 -8.87
CA THR A 58 14.84 -3.24 -7.69
C THR A 58 14.11 -2.22 -6.84
N TRP A 59 13.83 -2.58 -5.58
CA TRP A 59 12.94 -1.82 -4.70
C TRP A 59 13.70 -1.23 -3.52
N VAL A 60 13.37 0.02 -3.18
CA VAL A 60 13.79 0.68 -1.95
C VAL A 60 12.57 1.20 -1.20
N ASP A 61 12.68 1.31 0.12
CA ASP A 61 11.66 1.96 0.92
C ASP A 61 11.63 3.45 0.57
N HIS A 62 10.43 3.97 0.32
CA HIS A 62 10.22 5.40 0.14
C HIS A 62 10.55 6.13 1.45
N GLU A 63 10.94 7.40 1.36
CA GLU A 63 11.35 8.26 2.47
C GLU A 63 10.22 8.54 3.47
N ILE A 64 9.00 8.13 3.17
CA ILE A 64 7.85 8.27 4.07
C ILE A 64 8.02 7.25 5.20
N THR A 65 7.86 7.73 6.44
CA THR A 65 7.92 6.88 7.62
C THR A 65 6.86 5.78 7.54
N PRO A 66 7.24 4.50 7.74
CA PRO A 66 6.28 3.41 7.78
C PRO A 66 5.15 3.66 8.76
N ARG A 67 3.92 3.32 8.38
CA ARG A 67 2.74 3.51 9.23
C ARG A 67 2.44 2.23 9.98
N VAL A 68 2.37 2.30 11.30
CA VAL A 68 1.92 1.18 12.14
C VAL A 68 0.45 1.38 12.48
N VAL A 69 -0.37 0.37 12.22
CA VAL A 69 -1.82 0.38 12.47
C VAL A 69 -2.28 -0.93 13.09
N VAL A 70 -3.41 -0.90 13.77
CA VAL A 70 -4.17 -2.12 14.11
C VAL A 70 -5.05 -2.47 12.91
N ALA A 71 -5.24 -3.77 12.66
CA ALA A 71 -6.01 -4.32 11.55
C ALA A 71 -7.53 -4.13 11.71
N ASP A 72 -7.96 -2.88 11.84
CA ASP A 72 -9.35 -2.48 12.00
C ASP A 72 -9.71 -1.32 11.06
N GLY A 73 -10.83 -1.46 10.35
CA GLY A 73 -11.37 -0.44 9.46
C GLY A 73 -10.47 -0.12 8.26
N MET A 74 -10.27 1.18 8.01
CA MET A 74 -9.53 1.67 6.85
C MET A 74 -8.53 2.76 7.23
N THR A 75 -7.32 2.66 6.68
CA THR A 75 -6.26 3.66 6.79
C THR A 75 -5.80 4.10 5.41
N THR A 76 -5.15 5.25 5.33
CA THR A 76 -4.60 5.77 4.07
C THR A 76 -3.16 6.24 4.23
N VAL A 77 -2.39 6.16 3.14
CA VAL A 77 -1.02 6.68 3.06
C VAL A 77 -0.92 7.59 1.82
N PRO A 78 -0.85 8.92 1.99
CA PRO A 78 -0.51 9.82 0.88
C PRO A 78 0.98 9.69 0.54
N VAL A 79 1.31 9.80 -0.75
CA VAL A 79 2.68 9.72 -1.27
C VAL A 79 2.84 10.73 -2.40
N SER A 80 3.96 11.45 -2.41
CA SER A 80 4.43 12.31 -3.52
C SER A 80 5.78 11.77 -4.00
N ASP A 81 6.37 12.40 -5.03
CA ASP A 81 7.75 12.08 -5.46
C ASP A 81 7.92 10.59 -5.86
N LEU A 82 6.94 10.07 -6.61
CA LEU A 82 6.67 8.65 -6.79
C LEU A 82 7.72 7.85 -7.59
N GLY A 83 8.63 8.52 -8.30
CA GLY A 83 9.53 7.88 -9.26
C GLY A 83 8.77 7.27 -10.45
N HIS A 84 9.13 6.05 -10.87
CA HIS A 84 8.48 5.37 -12.00
C HIS A 84 7.51 4.27 -11.57
N TRP A 85 7.89 3.48 -10.57
CA TRP A 85 7.12 2.35 -10.10
C TRP A 85 6.94 2.42 -8.60
N ILE A 86 5.73 2.10 -8.14
CA ILE A 86 5.43 2.01 -6.71
C ILE A 86 4.76 0.67 -6.39
N ARG A 87 4.95 0.22 -5.15
CA ARG A 87 4.16 -0.87 -4.55
C ARG A 87 3.96 -0.61 -3.07
N LEU A 88 3.02 -1.33 -2.47
CA LEU A 88 2.79 -1.29 -1.03
C LEU A 88 3.20 -2.62 -0.40
N VAL A 89 3.92 -2.56 0.71
CA VAL A 89 4.29 -3.71 1.53
C VAL A 89 3.62 -3.60 2.87
N LEU A 90 2.81 -4.60 3.21
CA LEU A 90 2.21 -4.79 4.52
C LEU A 90 2.98 -5.90 5.23
N ARG A 91 3.36 -5.68 6.48
CA ARG A 91 3.94 -6.71 7.34
C ARG A 91 3.15 -6.78 8.65
N ARG A 92 2.66 -7.97 8.98
CA ARG A 92 2.05 -8.24 10.29
C ARG A 92 3.16 -8.37 11.33
N THR A 93 3.13 -7.51 12.34
CA THR A 93 4.12 -7.44 13.43
C THR A 93 3.58 -7.95 14.76
N GLY A 94 2.26 -8.15 14.87
CA GLY A 94 1.61 -8.70 16.06
C GLY A 94 0.21 -9.28 15.77
N GLY A 95 -0.48 -9.70 16.83
CA GLY A 95 -1.80 -10.34 16.77
C GLY A 95 -1.76 -11.83 16.42
N SER A 96 -2.90 -12.49 16.61
CA SER A 96 -2.97 -13.96 16.49
C SER A 96 -3.39 -14.41 15.09
N ASN A 97 -4.34 -13.71 14.46
CA ASN A 97 -4.90 -14.13 13.18
C ASN A 97 -4.35 -13.29 12.02
N PRO A 98 -4.32 -13.84 10.80
CA PRO A 98 -3.96 -13.07 9.62
C PRO A 98 -5.17 -12.27 9.12
N PRO A 99 -5.10 -10.92 9.04
CA PRO A 99 -6.25 -10.12 8.65
C PRO A 99 -6.53 -10.20 7.15
N LEU A 100 -7.81 -10.17 6.79
CA LEU A 100 -8.27 -10.11 5.40
C LEU A 100 -8.21 -8.67 4.90
N THR A 101 -7.44 -8.40 3.84
CA THR A 101 -7.06 -7.05 3.45
C THR A 101 -7.45 -6.73 2.01
N ARG A 102 -7.87 -5.49 1.76
CA ARG A 102 -8.13 -4.92 0.43
C ARG A 102 -7.33 -3.64 0.26
N ILE A 103 -6.72 -3.45 -0.92
CA ILE A 103 -5.81 -2.33 -1.17
C ILE A 103 -6.21 -1.62 -2.47
N TYR A 104 -6.31 -0.30 -2.37
CA TYR A 104 -6.54 0.59 -3.50
C TYR A 104 -5.41 1.59 -3.64
N LEU A 105 -5.11 1.96 -4.88
CA LEU A 105 -4.20 3.05 -5.23
C LEU A 105 -4.99 4.09 -6.03
N THR A 106 -4.95 5.34 -5.58
CA THR A 106 -5.49 6.48 -6.34
C THR A 106 -4.35 7.39 -6.76
N LEU A 107 -4.30 7.77 -8.04
CA LEU A 107 -3.26 8.60 -8.65
C LEU A 107 -3.89 9.88 -9.22
N LYS A 108 -3.14 10.98 -9.18
CA LYS A 108 -3.51 12.25 -9.81
C LYS A 108 -2.29 12.95 -10.38
N GLU A 109 -2.50 13.57 -11.54
CA GLU A 109 -1.67 14.64 -12.11
C GLU A 109 -2.16 15.99 -11.56
#